data_AF-A0A6A3CQ23-F1
#
_entry.id   AF-A0A6A3CQ23-F1
#
_cell.length_a   1.000
_cell.length_b   1.000
_cell.length_c   1.000
_cell.angle_alpha   90.00
_cell.angle_beta   90.00
_cell.angle_gamma   90.00
#
_symmetry.space_group_name_H-M   'P 1'
#
loop_
_entity.id
_entity.type
_entity.pdbx_description
1 polymer ?
#
loop_
_entity_poly.entity_id
_entity_poly.type
_entity_poly.pdbx_seq_one_letter_code
_entity_poly.pdbx_strand_id
1 'polypeptide(L)'
;MDGKNLQMFLNEGWKDHSSIGTEVAMALQRSGDPGKLVLDAMEGFYPPHLCKGDREFEGEVARRSCILLLEQLMELSPEIKPHVRENAVILAFDWETKLKVESGHELEVLGFLWFLASFRLAYAFDANKLLGVLVFVARHIQNTEIFKALGLEDKIHCFLKKLAGSQQDMQIIRYMYALGLLEEESQKRPR
;
A
#
# COMPACT_ATOMS: atom_id res chain seq x y z
N MET A 1 11.27 16.94 -12.14
CA MET A 1 10.34 15.87 -12.53
C MET A 1 9.08 16.06 -11.69
N ASP A 2 7.91 16.18 -12.32
CA ASP A 2 6.63 16.20 -11.60
C ASP A 2 6.05 14.79 -11.47
N GLY A 3 5.06 14.62 -10.59
CA GLY A 3 4.49 13.32 -10.25
C GLY A 3 3.78 12.64 -11.41
N LYS A 4 3.06 13.40 -12.25
CA LYS A 4 2.33 12.86 -13.40
C LYS A 4 3.31 12.26 -14.43
N ASN A 5 4.37 13.00 -14.76
CA ASN A 5 5.39 12.52 -15.69
C ASN A 5 6.11 11.28 -15.15
N LEU A 6 6.36 11.20 -13.83
CA LEU A 6 6.90 10.01 -13.20
C LEU A 6 5.94 8.81 -13.33
N GLN A 7 4.65 9.00 -13.04
CA GLN A 7 3.66 7.94 -13.19
C GLN A 7 3.55 7.45 -14.64
N MET A 8 3.50 8.36 -15.60
CA MET A 8 3.46 8.00 -17.03
C MET A 8 4.69 7.20 -17.45
N PHE A 9 5.88 7.62 -17.03
CA PHE A 9 7.12 6.89 -17.31
C PHE A 9 7.06 5.45 -16.78
N LEU A 10 6.57 5.27 -15.55
CA LEU A 10 6.42 3.94 -14.95
C LEU A 10 5.33 3.09 -15.64
N ASN A 11 4.25 3.72 -16.10
CA ASN A 11 3.20 3.03 -16.84
C ASN A 11 3.73 2.48 -18.19
N GLU A 12 4.63 3.21 -18.84
CA GLU A 12 5.25 2.76 -20.10
C GLU A 12 6.19 1.56 -19.89
N GLY A 13 6.99 1.59 -18.83
CA GLY A 13 8.00 0.57 -18.53
C GLY A 13 7.47 -0.68 -17.81
N TRP A 14 6.19 -0.74 -17.43
CA TRP A 14 5.66 -1.78 -16.53
C TRP A 14 5.87 -3.23 -17.04
N LYS A 15 6.02 -3.45 -18.35
CA LYS A 15 6.16 -4.79 -18.93
C LYS A 15 7.58 -5.38 -18.85
N ASP A 16 8.59 -4.59 -18.49
CA ASP A 16 10.00 -4.95 -18.74
C ASP A 16 10.87 -5.28 -17.50
N HIS A 17 10.38 -5.23 -16.26
CA HIS A 17 11.33 -5.10 -15.13
C HIS A 17 11.17 -6.02 -13.91
N SER A 18 12.25 -6.77 -13.67
CA SER A 18 12.64 -7.29 -12.35
C SER A 18 13.47 -6.31 -11.50
N SER A 19 13.77 -5.09 -11.99
CA SER A 19 14.70 -4.14 -11.31
C SER A 19 14.23 -2.69 -11.13
N ILE A 20 12.98 -2.35 -11.48
CA ILE A 20 12.52 -0.94 -11.49
C ILE A 20 12.38 -0.33 -10.08
N GLY A 21 12.15 -1.16 -9.05
CA GLY A 21 11.97 -0.69 -7.67
C GLY A 21 13.18 0.07 -7.13
N THR A 22 14.39 -0.45 -7.32
CA THR A 22 15.63 0.20 -6.85
C THR A 22 15.85 1.55 -7.52
N GLU A 23 15.55 1.66 -8.81
CA GLU A 23 15.66 2.92 -9.55
C GLU A 23 14.66 3.95 -9.06
N VAL A 24 13.41 3.52 -8.80
CA VAL A 24 12.37 4.36 -8.21
C VAL A 24 12.79 4.85 -6.81
N ALA A 25 13.28 3.98 -5.93
CA ALA A 25 13.78 4.38 -4.62
C ALA A 25 14.89 5.45 -4.72
N MET A 26 15.87 5.24 -5.59
CA MET A 26 16.96 6.20 -5.81
C MET A 26 16.44 7.54 -6.34
N ALA A 27 15.46 7.51 -7.25
CA ALA A 27 14.86 8.73 -7.79
C ALA A 27 14.08 9.50 -6.72
N LEU A 28 13.28 8.80 -5.91
CA LEU A 28 12.55 9.40 -4.80
C LEU A 28 13.51 10.00 -3.77
N GLN A 29 14.57 9.28 -3.40
CA GLN A 29 15.57 9.76 -2.44
C GLN A 29 16.29 11.05 -2.90
N ARG A 30 16.46 11.23 -4.22
CA ARG A 30 17.07 12.44 -4.81
C ARG A 30 16.08 13.58 -5.03
N SER A 31 14.79 13.34 -4.85
CA SER A 31 13.77 14.38 -5.01
C SER A 31 13.75 15.33 -3.81
N GLY A 32 13.45 16.61 -4.04
CA GLY A 32 13.39 17.61 -2.96
C GLY A 32 12.17 17.47 -2.04
N ASP A 33 11.12 16.77 -2.49
CA ASP A 33 9.92 16.48 -1.70
C ASP A 33 9.31 15.14 -2.17
N PRO A 34 9.79 14.00 -1.65
CA PRO A 34 9.36 12.68 -2.11
C PRO A 34 7.87 12.44 -1.83
N GLY A 35 7.37 12.91 -0.69
CA GLY A 35 5.96 12.78 -0.32
C GLY A 35 5.05 13.53 -1.29
N LYS A 36 5.40 14.79 -1.63
CA LYS A 36 4.65 15.55 -2.63
C LYS A 36 4.73 14.90 -4.02
N LEU A 37 5.92 14.47 -4.43
CA LEU A 37 6.13 13.86 -5.74
C LEU A 37 5.26 12.61 -5.93
N VAL A 38 5.23 11.74 -4.93
CA VAL A 38 4.40 10.52 -4.93
C VAL A 38 2.92 10.87 -4.87
N LEU A 39 2.51 11.83 -4.03
CA LEU A 39 1.12 12.26 -3.97
C LEU A 39 0.61 12.79 -5.32
N ASP A 40 1.39 13.64 -5.99
CA ASP A 40 1.07 14.15 -7.32
C ASP A 40 1.01 13.03 -8.38
N ALA A 41 1.76 11.94 -8.18
CA ALA A 41 1.75 10.75 -9.04
C ALA A 41 0.55 9.82 -8.80
N MET A 42 -0.28 10.07 -7.77
CA MET A 42 -1.48 9.26 -7.51
C MET A 42 -2.67 9.63 -8.42
N GLU A 43 -2.55 10.70 -9.21
CA GLU A 43 -3.64 11.21 -10.04
C GLU A 43 -4.21 10.16 -11.01
N GLY A 44 -3.35 9.36 -11.65
CA GLY A 44 -3.79 8.33 -12.58
C GLY A 44 -4.29 7.04 -11.92
N PHE A 45 -4.39 6.96 -10.59
CA PHE A 45 -4.79 5.72 -9.91
C PHE A 45 -6.25 5.33 -10.22
N TYR A 46 -7.16 6.31 -10.22
CA TYR A 46 -8.56 6.15 -10.63
C TYR A 46 -8.82 6.81 -11.99
N PRO A 47 -9.86 6.39 -12.74
CA PRO A 47 -10.24 7.05 -13.99
C PRO A 47 -10.63 8.53 -13.80
N PRO A 48 -10.36 9.40 -14.80
CA PRO A 48 -9.62 9.10 -16.02
C PRO A 48 -8.13 8.85 -15.73
N HIS A 49 -7.59 7.79 -16.33
CA HIS A 49 -6.16 7.49 -16.17
C HIS A 49 -5.33 8.47 -16.99
N LEU A 50 -4.02 8.56 -16.70
CA LEU A 50 -3.14 9.44 -17.48
C LEU A 50 -3.05 8.97 -18.95
N CYS A 51 -2.80 9.91 -19.85
CA CYS A 51 -2.69 9.66 -21.28
C CYS A 51 -1.29 9.99 -21.80
N LYS A 52 -0.82 9.21 -22.78
CA LYS A 52 0.31 9.58 -23.64
C LYS A 52 -0.22 9.92 -25.04
N GLY A 53 -0.24 11.21 -25.38
CA GLY A 53 -0.98 11.67 -26.56
C GLY A 53 -2.45 11.30 -26.41
N ASP A 54 -3.03 10.65 -27.42
CA ASP A 54 -4.45 10.26 -27.42
C ASP A 54 -4.72 8.88 -26.76
N ARG A 55 -3.69 8.24 -26.21
CA ARG A 55 -3.81 6.90 -25.61
C ARG A 55 -3.82 6.96 -24.09
N GLU A 56 -4.94 6.55 -23.48
CA GLU A 56 -5.05 6.32 -22.03
C GLU A 56 -4.29 5.05 -21.61
N PHE A 57 -3.62 5.09 -20.46
CA PHE A 57 -2.98 3.90 -19.88
C PHE A 57 -4.02 2.92 -19.30
N GLU A 58 -3.73 1.63 -19.39
CA GLU A 58 -4.55 0.59 -18.78
C GLU A 58 -4.60 0.79 -17.26
N GLY A 59 -5.80 0.74 -16.67
CA GLY A 59 -5.98 1.02 -15.26
C GLY A 59 -5.23 0.07 -14.33
N GLU A 60 -5.01 -1.18 -14.75
CA GLU A 60 -4.22 -2.15 -13.99
C GLU A 60 -2.73 -1.73 -13.92
N VAL A 61 -2.19 -1.23 -15.02
CA VAL A 61 -0.82 -0.70 -15.12
C VAL A 61 -0.69 0.55 -14.26
N ALA A 62 -1.64 1.48 -14.35
CA ALA A 62 -1.64 2.71 -13.57
C ALA A 62 -1.71 2.46 -12.06
N ARG A 63 -2.54 1.51 -11.61
CA ARG A 63 -2.62 1.16 -10.18
C ARG A 63 -1.35 0.50 -9.68
N ARG A 64 -0.74 -0.38 -10.48
CA ARG A 64 0.49 -1.07 -10.08
C ARG A 64 1.70 -0.14 -9.98
N SER A 65 1.85 0.81 -10.90
CA SER A 65 2.91 1.81 -10.82
C SER A 65 2.73 2.73 -9.60
N CYS A 66 1.49 3.10 -9.26
CA CYS A 66 1.20 3.81 -8.02
C CYS A 66 1.56 2.99 -6.80
N ILE A 67 1.15 1.71 -6.73
CA ILE A 67 1.47 0.82 -5.60
C ILE A 67 2.99 0.74 -5.40
N LEU A 68 3.75 0.56 -6.48
CA LEU A 68 5.22 0.56 -6.42
C LEU A 68 5.76 1.86 -5.79
N LEU A 69 5.26 3.02 -6.23
CA LEU A 69 5.68 4.31 -5.66
C LEU A 69 5.34 4.42 -4.16
N LEU A 70 4.19 3.93 -3.74
CA LEU A 70 3.74 3.95 -2.34
C LEU A 70 4.56 3.00 -1.46
N GLU A 71 4.86 1.80 -1.97
CA GLU A 71 5.75 0.83 -1.31
C GLU A 71 7.14 1.45 -1.09
N GLN A 72 7.73 2.04 -2.14
CA GLN A 72 9.05 2.69 -2.04
C GLN A 72 9.02 3.93 -1.14
N LEU A 73 7.93 4.71 -1.14
CA LEU A 73 7.77 5.83 -0.21
C LEU A 73 7.71 5.35 1.25
N MET A 74 6.98 4.27 1.52
CA MET A 74 6.89 3.68 2.85
C MET A 74 8.26 3.19 3.33
N GLU A 75 9.01 2.50 2.47
CA GLU A 75 10.36 2.00 2.77
C GLU A 75 11.35 3.13 3.04
N LEU A 76 11.33 4.19 2.23
CA LEU A 76 12.17 5.37 2.45
C LEU A 76 11.79 6.15 3.71
N SER A 77 10.51 6.08 4.11
CA SER A 77 9.93 6.74 5.28
C SER A 77 10.35 8.21 5.46
N PRO A 78 10.29 9.05 4.41
CA PRO A 78 10.70 10.45 4.51
C PRO A 78 9.75 11.25 5.42
N GLU A 79 10.20 12.41 5.87
CA GLU A 79 9.31 13.36 6.54
C GLU A 79 8.25 13.88 5.57
N ILE A 80 6.98 13.58 5.84
CA ILE A 80 5.84 14.10 5.07
C ILE A 80 5.43 15.46 5.64
N LYS A 81 5.60 16.50 4.83
CA LYS A 81 5.24 17.89 5.19
C LYS A 81 3.73 18.02 5.50
N PRO A 82 3.34 18.91 6.44
CA PRO A 82 1.94 19.03 6.86
C PRO A 82 0.93 19.24 5.72
N HIS A 83 1.17 20.20 4.83
CA HIS A 83 0.28 20.48 3.70
C HIS A 83 0.14 19.30 2.71
N VAL A 84 1.20 18.49 2.55
CA VAL A 84 1.14 17.27 1.72
C VAL A 84 0.26 16.24 2.42
N ARG A 85 0.39 16.10 3.74
CA ARG A 85 -0.44 15.18 4.53
C ARG A 85 -1.91 15.58 4.51
N GLU A 86 -2.23 16.86 4.61
CA GLU A 86 -3.60 17.38 4.52
C GLU A 86 -4.25 17.01 3.18
N ASN A 87 -3.53 17.23 2.07
CA ASN A 87 -4.01 16.84 0.74
C ASN A 87 -4.14 15.31 0.62
N ALA A 88 -3.21 14.55 1.21
CA ALA A 88 -3.28 13.10 1.20
C ALA A 88 -4.49 12.58 2.00
N VAL A 89 -4.87 13.21 3.11
CA VAL A 89 -6.10 12.89 3.85
C VAL A 89 -7.34 13.10 2.98
N ILE A 90 -7.43 14.23 2.28
CA ILE A 90 -8.55 14.52 1.37
C ILE A 90 -8.66 13.43 0.30
N LEU A 91 -7.54 13.08 -0.33
CA LEU A 91 -7.49 12.04 -1.36
C LEU A 91 -7.85 10.66 -0.77
N ALA A 92 -7.41 10.35 0.45
CA ALA A 92 -7.73 9.08 1.11
C ALA A 92 -9.23 8.89 1.31
N PHE A 93 -9.94 9.95 1.74
CA PHE A 93 -11.39 9.88 1.89
C PHE A 93 -12.11 9.75 0.54
N ASP A 94 -11.63 10.44 -0.50
CA ASP A 94 -12.16 10.25 -1.86
C ASP A 94 -11.99 8.79 -2.32
N TRP A 95 -10.81 8.20 -2.12
CA TRP A 95 -10.54 6.79 -2.43
C TRP A 95 -11.42 5.83 -1.63
N GLU A 96 -11.65 6.09 -0.33
CA GLU A 96 -12.54 5.28 0.51
C GLU A 96 -13.96 5.20 -0.09
N THR A 97 -14.49 6.31 -0.62
CA THR A 97 -15.83 6.32 -1.24
C THR A 97 -15.92 5.51 -2.53
N LYS A 98 -14.80 5.27 -3.21
CA LYS A 98 -14.70 4.53 -4.47
C LYS A 98 -14.34 3.07 -4.26
N LEU A 99 -13.93 2.70 -3.04
CA LEU A 99 -13.36 1.41 -2.72
C LEU A 99 -14.39 0.28 -2.87
N LYS A 100 -14.02 -0.76 -3.59
CA LYS A 100 -14.81 -1.99 -3.70
C LYS A 100 -14.01 -3.16 -3.14
N VAL A 101 -14.54 -3.79 -2.09
CA VAL A 101 -13.90 -4.91 -1.40
C VAL A 101 -14.51 -6.22 -1.92
N GLU A 102 -14.27 -6.50 -3.20
CA GLU A 102 -14.77 -7.68 -3.91
C GLU A 102 -13.78 -8.15 -4.99
N SER A 103 -13.95 -9.37 -5.48
CA SER A 103 -13.02 -9.98 -6.44
C SER A 103 -12.90 -9.15 -7.73
N GLY A 104 -11.67 -8.97 -8.21
CA GLY A 104 -11.36 -8.11 -9.37
C GLY A 104 -10.99 -6.67 -9.02
N HIS A 105 -11.16 -6.27 -7.74
CA HIS A 105 -10.80 -4.94 -7.23
C HIS A 105 -9.60 -4.96 -6.28
N GLU A 106 -8.81 -6.04 -6.27
CA GLU A 106 -7.71 -6.24 -5.32
C GLU A 106 -6.64 -5.14 -5.42
N LEU A 107 -6.34 -4.63 -6.62
CA LEU A 107 -5.38 -3.53 -6.80
C LEU A 107 -5.88 -2.19 -6.24
N GLU A 108 -7.19 -1.93 -6.29
CA GLU A 108 -7.78 -0.74 -5.67
C GLU A 108 -7.63 -0.81 -4.15
N VAL A 109 -7.94 -1.98 -3.60
CA VAL A 109 -7.82 -2.23 -2.16
C VAL A 109 -6.36 -2.17 -1.69
N LEU A 110 -5.43 -2.78 -2.43
CA LEU A 110 -4.00 -2.71 -2.13
C LEU A 110 -3.49 -1.28 -2.19
N GLY A 111 -3.81 -0.54 -3.27
CA GLY A 111 -3.37 0.85 -3.42
C GLY A 111 -3.88 1.73 -2.28
N PHE A 112 -5.14 1.57 -1.87
CA PHE A 112 -5.68 2.29 -0.72
C PHE A 112 -4.91 2.01 0.57
N LEU A 113 -4.65 0.74 0.91
CA LEU A 113 -3.90 0.40 2.12
C LEU A 113 -2.46 0.92 2.09
N TRP A 114 -1.78 0.77 0.94
CA TRP A 114 -0.43 1.31 0.74
C TRP A 114 -0.39 2.83 0.83
N PHE A 115 -1.43 3.51 0.36
CA PHE A 115 -1.57 4.95 0.47
C PHE A 115 -1.70 5.39 1.93
N LEU A 116 -2.57 4.73 2.70
CA LEU A 116 -2.70 5.02 4.12
C LEU A 116 -1.40 4.76 4.90
N ALA A 117 -0.73 3.64 4.61
CA ALA A 117 0.51 3.25 5.28
C ALA A 117 1.65 4.23 4.99
N SER A 118 1.88 4.54 3.70
CA SER A 118 2.99 5.40 3.26
C SER A 118 2.86 6.85 3.74
N PHE A 119 1.64 7.40 3.78
CA PHE A 119 1.38 8.76 4.29
C PHE A 119 1.03 8.81 5.78
N ARG A 120 1.02 7.66 6.48
CA ARG A 120 0.70 7.51 7.91
C ARG A 120 -0.69 8.07 8.27
N LEU A 121 -1.70 7.66 7.50
CA LEU A 121 -3.06 8.19 7.58
C LEU A 121 -4.07 7.26 8.25
N ALA A 122 -3.65 6.06 8.68
CA ALA A 122 -4.55 5.06 9.25
C ALA A 122 -5.37 5.56 10.46
N TYR A 123 -4.85 6.55 11.22
CA TYR A 123 -5.54 7.17 12.34
C TYR A 123 -6.88 7.85 11.97
N ALA A 124 -7.06 8.20 10.69
CA ALA A 124 -8.29 8.84 10.21
C ALA A 124 -9.42 7.84 9.91
N PHE A 125 -9.15 6.53 10.01
CA PHE A 125 -10.06 5.46 9.59
C PHE A 125 -10.36 4.49 10.73
N ASP A 126 -11.51 3.81 10.65
CA ASP A 126 -11.86 2.78 11.64
C ASP A 126 -10.95 1.56 11.50
N ALA A 127 -10.21 1.25 12.56
CA ALA A 127 -9.25 0.17 12.58
C ALA A 127 -9.87 -1.22 12.32
N ASN A 128 -11.14 -1.46 12.69
CA ASN A 128 -11.80 -2.75 12.44
C ASN A 128 -12.21 -2.90 10.96
N LYS A 129 -12.61 -1.81 10.31
CA LYS A 129 -12.83 -1.75 8.86
C LYS A 129 -11.52 -1.99 8.12
N LEU A 130 -10.44 -1.27 8.48
CA LEU A 130 -9.12 -1.47 7.88
C LEU A 130 -8.65 -2.92 8.03
N LEU A 131 -8.87 -3.54 9.20
CA LEU A 131 -8.55 -4.94 9.42
C LEU A 131 -9.31 -5.87 8.45
N GLY A 132 -10.59 -5.61 8.20
CA GLY A 132 -11.40 -6.38 7.25
C GLY A 132 -10.90 -6.23 5.80
N VAL A 133 -10.58 -4.99 5.42
CA VAL A 133 -10.02 -4.66 4.10
C VAL A 133 -8.66 -5.34 3.91
N LEU A 134 -7.80 -5.33 4.94
CA LEU A 134 -6.50 -5.99 4.89
C LEU A 134 -6.61 -7.51 4.76
N VAL A 135 -7.54 -8.15 5.48
CA VAL A 135 -7.79 -9.60 5.36
C VAL A 135 -8.15 -9.97 3.92
N PHE A 136 -8.94 -9.13 3.23
CA PHE A 136 -9.37 -9.38 1.86
C PHE A 136 -8.18 -9.49 0.89
N VAL A 137 -7.18 -8.62 1.01
CA VAL A 137 -6.00 -8.60 0.11
C VAL A 137 -4.74 -9.24 0.69
N ALA A 138 -4.79 -9.85 1.88
CA ALA A 138 -3.60 -10.35 2.57
C ALA A 138 -2.75 -11.31 1.72
N ARG A 139 -3.35 -12.13 0.84
CA ARG A 139 -2.62 -13.02 -0.08
C ARG A 139 -1.73 -12.30 -1.08
N HIS A 140 -2.02 -11.03 -1.37
CA HIS A 140 -1.30 -10.22 -2.35
C HIS A 140 -0.23 -9.32 -1.72
N ILE A 141 -0.15 -9.27 -0.39
CA ILE A 141 0.83 -8.46 0.34
C ILE A 141 2.07 -9.31 0.59
N GLN A 142 3.23 -8.81 0.15
CA GLN A 142 4.53 -9.45 0.46
C GLN A 142 5.20 -8.80 1.68
N ASN A 143 5.11 -7.48 1.80
CA ASN A 143 5.73 -6.74 2.89
C ASN A 143 4.73 -6.59 4.05
N THR A 144 4.91 -7.40 5.09
CA THR A 144 4.04 -7.44 6.28
C THR A 144 4.19 -6.22 7.19
N GLU A 145 5.20 -5.37 6.98
CA GLU A 145 5.37 -4.13 7.76
C GLU A 145 4.21 -3.15 7.51
N ILE A 146 3.44 -3.32 6.43
CA ILE A 146 2.20 -2.58 6.22
C ILE A 146 1.23 -2.72 7.42
N PHE A 147 1.24 -3.87 8.11
CA PHE A 147 0.42 -4.09 9.29
C PHE A 147 0.78 -3.14 10.44
N LYS A 148 2.08 -2.93 10.66
CA LYS A 148 2.59 -1.97 11.65
C LYS A 148 2.38 -0.54 11.19
N ALA A 149 2.63 -0.25 9.92
CA ALA A 149 2.44 1.09 9.34
C ALA A 149 0.98 1.56 9.41
N LEU A 150 0.02 0.64 9.37
CA LEU A 150 -1.40 0.91 9.58
C LEU A 150 -1.79 1.00 11.07
N GLY A 151 -0.85 0.80 12.01
CA GLY A 151 -1.10 0.86 13.45
C GLY A 151 -2.04 -0.24 13.96
N LEU A 152 -2.01 -1.43 13.35
CA LEU A 152 -2.92 -2.54 13.67
C LEU A 152 -2.31 -3.58 14.62
N GLU A 153 -1.15 -3.30 15.21
CA GLU A 153 -0.36 -4.23 16.04
C GLU A 153 -1.18 -4.82 17.21
N ASP A 154 -1.99 -4.00 17.87
CA ASP A 154 -2.90 -4.40 18.95
C ASP A 154 -3.99 -5.39 18.50
N LYS A 155 -4.26 -5.47 17.19
CA LYS A 155 -5.28 -6.31 16.57
C LYS A 155 -4.73 -7.56 15.91
N ILE A 156 -3.45 -7.91 16.09
CA ILE A 156 -2.83 -9.05 15.40
C ILE A 156 -3.56 -10.37 15.63
N HIS A 157 -3.97 -10.69 16.86
CA HIS A 157 -4.72 -11.92 17.11
C HIS A 157 -6.10 -11.94 16.43
N CYS A 158 -6.76 -10.78 16.34
CA CYS A 158 -8.01 -10.64 15.60
C CYS A 158 -7.79 -10.85 14.10
N PHE A 159 -6.70 -10.30 13.55
CA PHE A 159 -6.29 -10.48 12.16
C PHE A 159 -6.05 -11.95 11.83
N LEU A 160 -5.22 -12.64 12.61
CA LEU A 160 -4.91 -14.06 12.40
C LEU A 160 -6.16 -14.94 12.46
N LYS A 161 -7.08 -14.66 13.40
CA LYS A 161 -8.36 -15.36 13.48
C LYS A 161 -9.23 -15.15 12.23
N LYS A 162 -9.27 -13.93 11.69
CA LYS A 162 -10.01 -13.63 10.45
C LYS A 162 -9.37 -14.29 9.22
N LEU A 163 -8.04 -14.34 9.15
CA LEU A 163 -7.32 -15.07 8.11
C LEU A 163 -7.63 -16.58 8.16
N ALA A 164 -7.73 -17.16 9.36
CA ALA A 164 -8.07 -18.57 9.54
C ALA A 164 -9.49 -18.87 9.04
N GLY A 165 -10.45 -18.01 9.41
CA GLY A 165 -11.83 -18.09 8.89
C GLY A 165 -11.91 -17.93 7.36
N SER A 166 -10.92 -17.29 6.74
CA SER A 166 -10.81 -17.08 5.30
C SER A 166 -9.87 -18.09 4.60
N GLN A 167 -9.43 -19.14 5.31
CA GLN A 167 -8.53 -20.20 4.81
C GLN A 167 -7.25 -19.63 4.17
N GLN A 168 -6.57 -18.71 4.88
CA GLN A 168 -5.33 -18.08 4.43
C GLN A 168 -4.11 -18.54 5.25
N ASP A 169 -3.94 -19.85 5.42
CA ASP A 169 -2.92 -20.44 6.31
C ASP A 169 -1.49 -19.98 6.00
N MET A 170 -1.15 -19.82 4.72
CA MET A 170 0.16 -19.30 4.32
C MET A 170 0.40 -17.87 4.81
N GLN A 171 -0.64 -17.02 4.83
CA GLN A 171 -0.53 -15.66 5.33
C GLN A 171 -0.40 -15.65 6.86
N ILE A 172 -1.12 -16.53 7.55
CA ILE A 172 -0.96 -16.70 9.01
C ILE A 172 0.51 -16.98 9.35
N ILE A 173 1.13 -17.97 8.70
CA ILE A 173 2.53 -18.33 8.92
C ILE A 173 3.46 -17.14 8.64
N ARG A 174 3.26 -16.44 7.52
CA ARG A 174 4.06 -15.26 7.15
C ARG A 174 3.99 -14.16 8.21
N TYR A 175 2.79 -13.79 8.65
CA TYR A 175 2.60 -12.74 9.65
C TYR A 175 3.13 -13.15 11.03
N MET A 176 2.93 -14.41 11.45
CA MET A 176 3.51 -14.90 12.71
C MET A 176 5.04 -14.82 12.71
N TYR A 177 5.67 -15.21 11.60
CA TYR A 177 7.13 -15.15 11.46
C TYR A 177 7.64 -13.70 11.44
N ALA A 178 7.04 -12.85 10.62
CA ALA A 178 7.46 -11.46 10.46
C ALA A 178 7.28 -10.61 11.74
N LEU A 179 6.33 -10.98 12.61
CA LEU A 179 6.05 -10.30 13.87
C LEU A 179 6.71 -10.97 15.08
N GLY A 180 7.51 -12.02 14.88
CA GLY A 180 8.22 -12.70 15.98
C GLY A 180 7.30 -13.48 16.94
N LEU A 181 6.07 -13.80 16.54
CA LEU A 181 5.07 -14.44 17.41
C LEU A 181 5.29 -15.94 17.63
N LEU A 182 6.24 -16.54 16.92
CA LEU A 182 6.55 -17.98 17.02
C LEU A 182 7.41 -18.34 18.25
N GLU A 183 7.91 -17.34 19.00
CA GLU A 183 8.79 -17.58 20.15
C GLU A 183 8.03 -17.79 21.48
N GLU A 184 6.74 -17.45 21.58
CA GLU A 184 5.99 -17.48 22.86
C GLU A 184 5.33 -18.82 23.23
N GLU A 185 5.16 -19.75 22.28
CA GLU A 185 4.52 -21.05 22.54
C GLU A 185 5.51 -22.10 23.12
N SER A 186 6.82 -21.83 23.08
CA SER A 186 7.85 -22.77 23.58
C SER A 186 8.01 -22.77 25.11
N GLN A 187 7.56 -21.70 25.80
CA GLN A 187 7.73 -21.53 27.25
C GLN A 187 6.48 -21.88 28.08
N LYS A 188 5.35 -22.23 27.46
CA LYS A 188 4.09 -22.58 28.14
C LYS A 188 3.77 -24.08 28.11
N ARG A 189 4.76 -24.95 28.30
CA ARG A 189 4.49 -26.32 28.77
C ARG A 189 4.55 -26.35 30.30
N PRO A 190 3.41 -26.53 31.01
CA PRO A 190 3.44 -26.81 32.43
C PRO A 190 3.74 -28.31 32.66
N ARG A 191 4.84 -28.53 33.38
CA ARG A 191 5.34 -29.75 34.05
C ARG A 191 5.87 -30.87 33.18
#